data_AF-B3JQL2-F1
#
_entry.id   AF-B3JQL2-F1
#
_cell.length_a   1.000
_cell.length_b   1.000
_cell.length_c   1.000
_cell.angle_alpha   90.00
_cell.angle_beta   90.00
_cell.angle_gamma   90.00
#
_symmetry.space_group_name_H-M   'P 1'
#
loop_
_entity.id
_entity.type
_entity.pdbx_description
1 polymer ?
#
loop_
_entity_poly.entity_id
_entity_poly.type
_entity_poly.pdbx_seq_one_letter_code
_entity_poly.pdbx_strand_id
1 'polypeptide(L)'
;MNEFKVSSDRVFPVGEIGSMEDSLKRIGEKVGCSVRVSPHVGRHTFATLALSKGMPLETLQKVLGHKTIISTQVYAELINPKIGEDTDRMREKIGGMFRLAN
;
A
#
# COMPACT_ATOMS: atom_id res chain seq x y z
N MET A 1 26.86 2.76 21.75
CA MET A 1 25.87 1.99 20.95
C MET A 1 24.50 2.57 21.27
N ASN A 2 23.67 2.85 20.28
CA ASN A 2 22.28 3.26 20.52
C ASN A 2 21.58 2.08 21.22
N GLU A 3 20.96 2.29 22.38
CA GLU A 3 20.49 1.19 23.27
C GLU A 3 19.53 0.20 22.58
N PHE A 4 18.89 0.62 21.48
CA PHE A 4 17.96 -0.18 20.70
C PHE A 4 18.58 -0.89 19.48
N LYS A 5 19.88 -0.70 19.18
CA LYS A 5 20.53 -1.38 18.05
C LYS A 5 21.04 -2.76 18.48
N VAL A 6 20.15 -3.74 18.45
CA VAL A 6 20.37 -5.13 18.92
C VAL A 6 21.40 -5.91 18.07
N SER A 7 21.66 -5.51 16.83
CA SER A 7 22.66 -6.13 15.93
C SER A 7 23.20 -5.12 14.91
N SER A 8 24.42 -5.35 14.41
CA SER A 8 25.03 -4.58 13.31
C SER A 8 24.19 -4.64 12.02
N ASP A 9 23.47 -5.74 11.81
CA ASP A 9 22.74 -6.02 10.57
C ASP A 9 21.39 -5.29 10.50
N ARG A 10 20.94 -4.71 11.62
CA ARG A 10 19.72 -3.91 11.65
C ARG A 10 20.02 -2.49 11.17
N VAL A 11 19.30 -2.05 10.13
CA VAL A 11 19.40 -0.69 9.59
C VAL A 11 18.83 0.34 10.58
N PHE A 12 17.69 0.05 11.20
CA PHE A 12 17.01 0.97 12.12
C PHE A 12 17.11 0.50 13.58
N PRO A 13 17.42 1.41 14.53
CA PRO A 13 17.43 1.12 15.96
C PRO A 13 16.01 1.23 16.54
N VAL A 14 15.07 0.44 16.00
CA VAL A 14 13.68 0.40 16.47
C VAL A 14 13.48 -0.82 17.36
N GLY A 15 12.65 -0.66 18.40
CA GLY A 15 12.19 -1.74 19.25
C GLY A 15 11.20 -2.67 18.53
N GLU A 16 10.16 -3.10 19.23
CA GLU A 16 9.10 -3.91 18.63
C GLU A 16 8.17 -3.07 17.73
N ILE A 17 7.48 -3.74 16.81
CA ILE A 17 6.53 -3.08 15.90
C ILE A 17 5.45 -2.30 16.66
N GLY A 18 4.97 -2.84 17.78
CA GLY A 18 3.99 -2.16 18.64
C GLY A 18 4.51 -0.83 19.20
N SER A 19 5.77 -0.77 19.63
CA SER A 19 6.38 0.48 20.12
C SER A 19 6.49 1.53 19.02
N MET A 20 6.77 1.12 17.78
CA MET A 20 6.77 2.00 16.62
C MET A 20 5.36 2.49 16.31
N GLU A 21 4.36 1.60 16.31
CA GLU A 21 2.96 1.96 16.07
C GLU A 21 2.41 2.92 17.13
N ASP A 22 2.75 2.73 18.41
CA ASP A 22 2.37 3.63 19.49
C ASP A 22 3.00 5.01 19.33
N SER A 23 4.27 5.05 18.89
CA SER A 23 4.97 6.30 18.60
C SER A 23 4.29 7.05 17.44
N LEU A 24 3.96 6.34 16.35
CA LEU A 24 3.25 6.91 15.21
C LEU A 24 1.85 7.39 15.58
N LYS A 25 1.12 6.63 16.39
CA LYS A 25 -0.19 7.02 16.92
C LYS A 25 -0.11 8.34 17.68
N ARG A 26 0.83 8.46 18.62
CA ARG A 26 1.04 9.69 19.41
C ARG A 26 1.40 10.88 18.54
N ILE A 27 2.21 10.68 17.51
CA ILE A 27 2.55 11.73 16.54
C ILE A 27 1.29 12.18 15.80
N GLY A 28 0.50 11.23 15.28
CA GLY A 28 -0.76 11.50 14.59
C GLY A 28 -1.75 12.28 15.44
N GLU A 29 -1.91 11.92 16.71
CA GLU A 29 -2.76 12.64 17.67
C GLU A 29 -2.28 14.08 17.89
N LYS A 30 -0.97 14.30 18.04
CA LYS A 30 -0.39 15.63 18.27
C LYS A 30 -0.59 16.59 17.09
N VAL A 31 -0.55 16.09 15.86
CA VAL A 31 -0.73 16.90 14.65
C VAL A 31 -2.19 16.97 14.20
N GLY A 32 -3.11 16.31 14.91
CA GLY A 32 -4.54 16.31 14.58
C GLY A 32 -4.89 15.51 13.32
N CYS A 33 -4.17 14.43 13.01
CA CYS A 33 -4.53 13.55 11.90
C CYS A 33 -5.92 12.92 12.14
N SER A 34 -6.78 12.99 11.12
CA SER A 34 -8.12 12.37 11.14
C SER A 34 -8.09 10.84 11.08
N VAL A 35 -6.95 10.25 10.70
CA VAL A 35 -6.73 8.81 10.60
C VAL A 35 -5.62 8.37 11.55
N ARG A 36 -5.74 7.15 12.08
CA ARG A 36 -4.67 6.55 12.90
C ARG A 36 -3.44 6.29 12.02
N VAL A 37 -2.35 7.00 12.31
CA VAL A 37 -1.08 6.83 11.59
C VAL A 37 -0.45 5.49 11.95
N SER A 38 -0.09 4.71 10.93
CA SER A 38 0.61 3.42 11.05
C SER A 38 1.52 3.20 9.83
N PRO A 39 2.45 2.21 9.88
CA PRO A 39 3.27 1.89 8.72
C PRO A 39 2.45 1.46 7.50
N HIS A 40 1.34 0.74 7.72
CA HIS A 40 0.42 0.35 6.65
C HIS A 40 -0.24 1.56 5.99
N VAL A 41 -0.69 2.55 6.78
CA VAL A 41 -1.23 3.81 6.23
C VAL A 41 -0.16 4.53 5.41
N GLY A 42 1.08 4.61 5.90
CA GLY A 42 2.19 5.18 5.15
C GLY A 42 2.43 4.49 3.80
N ARG A 43 2.32 3.15 3.75
CA ARG A 43 2.40 2.38 2.51
C ARG A 43 1.28 2.73 1.53
N HIS A 44 0.04 2.85 2.01
CA HIS A 44 -1.08 3.28 1.16
C HIS A 44 -0.89 4.70 0.64
N THR A 45 -0.46 5.63 1.51
CA THR A 45 -0.18 7.02 1.11
C THR A 45 0.91 7.09 0.04
N PHE A 46 2.00 6.33 0.19
CA PHE A 46 3.05 6.24 -0.82
C PHE A 46 2.49 5.74 -2.16
N ALA A 47 1.71 4.65 -2.15
CA ALA A 47 1.17 4.06 -3.36
C ALA A 47 0.27 5.03 -4.13
N THR A 48 -0.67 5.70 -3.44
CA THR A 48 -1.53 6.71 -4.05
C THR A 48 -0.72 7.88 -4.61
N LEU A 49 0.22 8.43 -3.83
CA LEU A 49 1.05 9.55 -4.28
C LEU A 49 1.91 9.18 -5.50
N ALA A 50 2.51 8.00 -5.50
CA ALA A 50 3.35 7.52 -6.60
C ALA A 50 2.56 7.45 -7.91
N LEU A 51 1.36 6.86 -7.89
CA LEU A 51 0.48 6.83 -9.06
C LEU A 51 0.02 8.24 -9.47
N SER A 52 -0.36 9.09 -8.52
CA SER A 52 -0.76 10.48 -8.82
C SER A 52 0.37 11.29 -9.44
N LYS A 53 1.63 10.90 -9.21
CA LYS A 53 2.82 11.50 -9.82
C LYS A 53 3.24 10.82 -11.13
N GLY A 54 2.41 9.92 -11.67
CA GLY A 54 2.61 9.30 -12.97
C GLY A 54 3.48 8.04 -12.95
N MET A 55 3.72 7.44 -11.78
CA MET A 55 4.36 6.12 -11.73
C MET A 55 3.45 5.09 -12.41
N PRO A 56 3.96 4.27 -13.35
CA PRO A 56 3.19 3.17 -13.94
C PRO A 56 2.75 2.15 -12.89
N LEU A 57 1.56 1.55 -13.07
CA LEU A 57 0.97 0.63 -12.09
C LEU A 57 1.82 -0.62 -11.89
N GLU A 58 2.46 -1.12 -12.95
CA GLU A 58 3.36 -2.28 -12.93
C GLU A 58 4.65 -1.97 -12.17
N THR A 59 5.16 -0.75 -12.31
CA THR A 59 6.31 -0.27 -11.53
C THR A 59 5.94 -0.19 -10.06
N LEU A 60 4.76 0.38 -9.75
CA LEU A 60 4.29 0.45 -8.37
C LEU A 60 4.12 -0.96 -7.77
N GLN A 61 3.55 -1.92 -8.51
CA GLN A 61 3.40 -3.30 -8.05
C GLN A 61 4.75 -3.90 -7.63
N LYS A 62 5.79 -3.71 -8.44
CA LYS A 62 7.15 -4.19 -8.15
C LYS A 62 7.76 -3.50 -6.94
N VAL A 63 7.62 -2.17 -6.83
CA VAL A 63 8.12 -1.38 -5.69
C VAL A 63 7.45 -1.79 -4.38
N LEU A 64 6.15 -2.06 -4.43
CA LEU A 64 5.40 -2.55 -3.26
C LEU A 64 5.71 -4.03 -2.97
N GLY A 65 6.25 -4.79 -3.92
CA GLY A 65 6.46 -6.24 -3.75
C GLY A 65 5.16 -7.04 -3.78
N HIS A 66 4.16 -6.55 -4.50
CA HIS A 66 2.88 -7.24 -4.66
C HIS A 66 3.01 -8.42 -5.63
N LYS A 67 2.49 -9.59 -5.20
CA LYS A 67 2.50 -10.81 -6.02
C LYS A 67 1.58 -10.72 -7.23
N THR A 68 0.50 -9.93 -7.14
CA THR A 68 -0.50 -9.79 -8.20
C THR A 68 -0.81 -8.33 -8.47
N ILE A 69 -1.04 -7.98 -9.73
CA ILE A 69 -1.42 -6.63 -10.14
C ILE A 69 -2.74 -6.20 -9.49
N ILE A 70 -3.64 -7.15 -9.24
CA ILE A 70 -4.97 -6.95 -8.62
C ILE A 70 -4.86 -6.24 -7.27
N SER A 71 -3.92 -6.64 -6.42
CA SER A 71 -3.69 -5.99 -5.12
C SER A 71 -3.18 -4.54 -5.22
N THR A 72 -2.71 -4.13 -6.40
CA THR A 72 -2.23 -2.77 -6.69
C THR A 72 -3.31 -1.93 -7.38
N GLN A 73 -4.27 -2.56 -8.07
CA GLN A 73 -5.35 -1.89 -8.81
C GLN A 73 -6.25 -1.03 -7.91
N VAL A 74 -6.43 -1.41 -6.64
CA VAL A 74 -7.17 -0.62 -5.64
C VAL A 74 -6.68 0.82 -5.53
N TYR A 75 -5.38 1.09 -5.80
CA TYR A 75 -4.85 2.45 -5.80
C TYR A 75 -5.15 3.24 -7.07
N ALA A 76 -5.26 2.55 -8.21
CA ALA A 76 -5.60 3.17 -9.49
C ALA A 76 -7.07 3.60 -9.52
N GLU A 77 -7.96 2.76 -8.98
CA GLU A 77 -9.40 3.04 -8.80
C GLU A 77 -9.65 4.33 -8.01
N LEU A 78 -8.85 4.55 -6.95
CA LEU A 78 -8.93 5.76 -6.12
C LEU A 78 -8.55 7.05 -6.86
N ILE A 79 -7.68 6.96 -7.87
CA ILE A 79 -7.16 8.14 -8.59
C ILE A 79 -7.96 8.40 -9.86
N ASN A 80 -8.42 7.35 -10.52
CA ASN A 80 -9.22 7.44 -11.72
C ASN A 80 -10.37 6.41 -11.67
N PRO A 81 -11.59 6.86 -11.35
CA PRO A 81 -12.76 5.98 -11.27
C PRO A 81 -13.02 5.18 -12.56
N LYS A 82 -12.64 5.72 -13.73
CA LYS A 82 -12.77 5.01 -15.02
C LYS A 82 -11.89 3.77 -15.10
N ILE A 83 -10.74 3.74 -14.41
CA ILE A 83 -9.88 2.55 -14.38
C ILE A 83 -10.57 1.42 -13.62
N GLY A 84 -11.33 1.73 -12.56
CA GLY A 84 -12.15 0.74 -11.88
C GLY A 84 -13.19 0.13 -12.81
N GLU A 85 -13.94 0.96 -13.53
CA GLU A 85 -14.93 0.50 -14.51
C GLU A 85 -14.31 -0.39 -15.61
N ASP A 86 -13.14 -0.03 -16.13
CA ASP A 86 -12.45 -0.82 -17.16
C ASP A 86 -11.94 -2.16 -16.60
N THR A 87 -11.45 -2.16 -15.37
CA THR A 87 -10.94 -3.36 -14.69
C THR A 87 -12.09 -4.32 -14.36
N ASP A 88 -13.19 -3.80 -13.84
CA ASP A 88 -14.40 -4.57 -13.55
C ASP A 88 -15.02 -5.16 -14.82
N ARG A 89 -15.12 -4.35 -15.89
CA ARG A 89 -15.61 -4.81 -17.20
C ARG A 89 -14.75 -5.92 -17.80
N MET A 90 -13.43 -5.84 -17.62
CA MET A 90 -12.51 -6.88 -18.08
C MET A 90 -12.68 -8.16 -17.24
N ARG A 91 -12.85 -8.04 -15.92
CA ARG A 91 -13.14 -9.16 -15.02
C ARG A 91 -14.46 -9.86 -15.39
N GLU A 92 -15.51 -9.11 -15.74
CA GLU A 92 -16.79 -9.68 -16.17
C GLU A 92 -16.67 -10.45 -17.49
N LYS A 93 -16.00 -9.89 -18.50
CA LYS A 93 -15.79 -10.57 -19.79
C LYS A 93 -14.96 -11.84 -19.63
N ILE A 94 -13.87 -11.79 -18.88
CA ILE A 94 -13.00 -12.94 -18.62
C ILE A 94 -13.75 -13.98 -17.79
N GLY A 95 -14.42 -13.57 -16.71
CA GLY A 95 -15.21 -14.46 -15.86
C GLY A 95 -16.42 -15.09 -16.57
N GLY A 96 -16.96 -14.46 -17.62
CA GLY A 96 -17.95 -15.06 -18.51
C GLY A 96 -17.35 -16.10 -19.45
N MET A 97 -16.16 -15.83 -20.00
CA MET A 97 -15.51 -16.68 -20.99
C MET A 97 -14.97 -18.00 -20.41
N PHE A 98 -14.55 -18.00 -19.14
CA PHE A 98 -14.05 -19.21 -18.46
C PHE A 98 -15.12 -20.02 -17.69
N ARG A 99 -16.36 -19.52 -17.58
CA ARG A 99 -17.49 -20.27 -16.96
C ARG A 99 -18.19 -21.25 -17.90
N LEU A 100 -17.94 -21.17 -19.20
CA LEU A 100 -18.56 -22.05 -20.23
C LEU A 100 -17.71 -23.28 -20.58
N ALA A 101 -16.60 -23.51 -19.87
CA ALA A 101 -15.80 -24.72 -19.98
C ALA A 101 -16.05 -25.62 -18.77
N ASN A 102 -17.25 -26.17 -18.68
CA ASN A 102 -17.58 -27.34 -17.85
C ASN A 102 -18.81 -28.04 -18.43
#